data_AF-A0A7Y0P6B4-F1
#
_entry.id   AF-A0A7Y0P6B4-F1
#
_cell.length_a   1.000
_cell.length_b   1.000
_cell.length_c   1.000
_cell.angle_alpha   90.00
_cell.angle_beta   90.00
_cell.angle_gamma   90.00
#
_symmetry.space_group_name_H-M   'P 1'
#
loop_
_entity.id
_entity.type
_entity.pdbx_description
1 polymer ?
#
loop_
_entity_poly.entity_id
_entity_poly.type
_entity_poly.pdbx_seq_one_letter_code
_entity_poly.pdbx_strand_id
1 'polypeptide(L)'
;MRTLSRLASGGAAAMAAGALLFTAAPAHATSASNTWGIPGNHKMQVNAWHCGAYVSACDWKASTKLFKGKAHEKGQWVQNRAVLAAHGISVSIKISKNPEATLKMTSKSQGEVRWKNTKAWISDTYGQMKPSKLTVYVSTKSCGSAQITSKIKFTEKCVTAGAA
;
A
#
# COMPACT_ATOMS: atom_id res chain seq x y z
N MET A 1 15.62 -72.67 -25.14
CA MET A 1 14.82 -72.77 -26.37
C MET A 1 14.18 -71.42 -26.69
N ARG A 2 14.25 -71.00 -27.96
CA ARG A 2 13.49 -69.95 -28.67
C ARG A 2 13.80 -68.47 -28.41
N THR A 3 14.63 -67.97 -29.33
CA THR A 3 14.74 -66.64 -29.95
C THR A 3 13.40 -66.00 -30.35
N LEU A 4 13.26 -64.67 -30.15
CA LEU A 4 12.45 -63.71 -30.94
C LEU A 4 13.09 -62.31 -30.70
N SER A 5 13.81 -61.67 -31.61
CA SER A 5 13.43 -61.03 -32.89
C SER A 5 12.69 -59.69 -32.77
N ARG A 6 13.38 -58.65 -33.30
CA ARG A 6 12.88 -57.56 -34.17
C ARG A 6 12.26 -56.28 -33.56
N LEU A 7 13.01 -55.19 -33.74
CA LEU A 7 12.63 -53.95 -34.44
C LEU A 7 11.17 -53.85 -34.92
N ALA A 8 10.47 -52.78 -34.55
CA ALA A 8 9.70 -51.95 -35.48
C ALA A 8 9.16 -50.67 -34.81
N SER A 9 9.45 -49.57 -35.48
CA SER A 9 8.82 -48.25 -35.46
C SER A 9 7.29 -48.25 -35.46
N GLY A 10 6.68 -47.21 -34.86
CA GLY A 10 5.33 -46.78 -35.28
C GLY A 10 4.50 -46.02 -34.25
N GLY A 11 4.53 -44.68 -34.35
CA GLY A 11 3.46 -43.69 -34.13
C GLY A 11 2.32 -43.91 -33.11
N ALA A 12 2.11 -42.90 -32.26
CA ALA A 12 0.86 -42.11 -32.24
C ALA A 12 0.96 -40.97 -31.22
N ALA A 13 0.45 -39.81 -31.63
CA ALA A 13 0.40 -38.57 -30.88
C ALA A 13 -0.47 -38.65 -29.62
N ALA A 14 -0.10 -37.91 -28.57
CA ALA A 14 -1.03 -37.45 -27.56
C ALA A 14 -0.67 -36.02 -27.15
N MET A 15 -1.34 -35.08 -27.80
CA MET A 15 -1.50 -33.70 -27.36
C MET A 15 -2.15 -33.68 -25.97
N ALA A 16 -1.49 -33.10 -24.97
CA ALA A 16 -2.13 -32.60 -23.75
C ALA A 16 -1.22 -31.61 -23.00
N ALA A 17 -0.66 -30.61 -23.68
CA ALA A 17 -0.08 -29.44 -23.01
C ALA A 17 -1.22 -28.46 -22.66
N GLY A 18 -2.03 -28.84 -21.67
CA GLY A 18 -3.15 -28.06 -21.16
C GLY A 18 -3.13 -28.00 -19.64
N ALA A 19 -1.95 -27.96 -19.04
CA ALA A 19 -1.82 -27.65 -17.61
C ALA A 19 -2.00 -26.14 -17.46
N LEU A 20 -3.22 -25.75 -17.10
CA LEU A 20 -3.57 -24.43 -16.61
C LEU A 20 -2.55 -23.99 -15.55
N LEU A 21 -1.64 -23.10 -15.93
CA LEU A 21 -0.81 -22.34 -15.01
C LEU A 21 -1.70 -21.31 -14.30
N PHE A 22 -2.56 -21.77 -13.39
CA PHE A 22 -3.01 -20.91 -12.30
C PHE A 22 -1.95 -20.96 -11.21
N THR A 23 -0.77 -20.40 -11.52
CA THR A 23 0.06 -19.85 -10.46
C THR A 23 -0.78 -18.71 -9.88
N ALA A 24 -1.32 -18.90 -8.68
CA ALA A 24 -1.90 -17.80 -7.93
C ALA A 24 -0.81 -16.73 -7.86
N ALA A 25 -0.98 -15.64 -8.61
CA ALA A 25 -0.12 -14.49 -8.47
C ALA A 25 -0.12 -14.15 -6.97
N PRO A 26 1.06 -13.98 -6.34
CA PRO A 26 1.13 -13.46 -4.99
C PRO A 26 0.14 -12.30 -4.89
N ALA A 27 -0.60 -12.17 -3.79
CA ALA A 27 -1.38 -10.97 -3.54
C ALA A 27 -0.38 -9.80 -3.41
N HIS A 28 0.01 -9.21 -4.54
CA HIS A 28 1.14 -8.28 -4.66
C HIS A 28 0.76 -6.93 -4.08
N ALA A 29 0.79 -6.81 -2.76
CA ALA A 29 0.52 -5.56 -2.11
C ALA A 29 1.46 -4.46 -2.64
N THR A 30 0.90 -3.28 -2.92
CA THR A 30 1.68 -2.16 -3.40
C THR A 30 2.08 -1.29 -2.22
N SER A 31 3.35 -0.89 -2.16
CA SER A 31 3.86 -0.10 -1.05
C SER A 31 4.90 0.90 -1.49
N ALA A 32 5.06 1.96 -0.71
CA ALA A 32 6.12 2.93 -0.84
C ALA A 32 6.57 3.40 0.53
N SER A 33 7.87 3.59 0.71
CA SER A 33 8.47 4.05 1.95
C SER A 33 9.62 4.99 1.63
N ASN A 34 9.77 6.05 2.43
CA ASN A 34 10.95 6.89 2.37
C ASN A 34 11.29 7.42 3.77
N THR A 35 12.57 7.68 4.00
CA THR A 35 13.10 8.18 5.27
C THR A 35 13.91 9.43 5.03
N TRP A 36 13.62 10.50 5.78
CA TRP A 36 14.35 11.76 5.72
C TRP A 36 15.10 12.00 7.01
N GLY A 37 16.36 12.43 6.88
CA GLY A 37 17.15 12.94 7.99
C GLY A 37 16.67 14.34 8.43
N ILE A 38 16.70 14.58 9.73
CA ILE A 38 16.29 15.83 10.38
C ILE A 38 17.40 16.24 11.36
N PRO A 39 17.71 17.55 11.51
CA PRO A 39 18.75 18.02 12.43
C PRO A 39 18.57 17.46 13.84
N GLY A 40 19.67 17.08 14.50
CA GLY A 40 19.66 16.47 15.83
C GLY A 40 19.62 14.92 15.83
N ASN A 41 20.04 14.28 14.72
CA ASN A 41 19.98 12.82 14.51
C ASN A 41 18.55 12.25 14.53
N HIS A 42 17.57 13.10 14.21
CA HIS A 42 16.18 12.69 14.06
C HIS A 42 15.97 12.13 12.65
N LYS A 43 15.01 11.21 12.50
CA LYS A 43 14.61 10.67 11.21
C LYS A 43 13.09 10.57 11.16
N MET A 44 12.52 10.91 10.00
CA MET A 44 11.10 10.68 9.74
C MET A 44 10.95 9.64 8.64
N GLN A 45 10.22 8.56 8.93
CA GLN A 45 9.84 7.56 7.94
C GLN A 45 8.36 7.72 7.61
N VAL A 46 8.04 7.83 6.31
CA VAL A 46 6.66 7.85 5.83
C VAL A 46 6.44 6.63 4.95
N ASN A 47 5.35 5.92 5.21
CA ASN A 47 4.99 4.69 4.52
C ASN A 47 3.58 4.81 3.96
N ALA A 48 3.38 4.23 2.77
CA ALA A 48 2.09 4.00 2.14
C ALA A 48 2.01 2.53 1.74
N TRP A 49 0.83 1.93 1.90
CA TRP A 49 0.58 0.54 1.54
C TRP A 49 -0.89 0.36 1.20
N HIS A 50 -1.18 -0.45 0.20
CA HIS A 50 -2.50 -1.01 -0.04
C HIS A 50 -2.40 -2.42 -0.62
N CYS A 51 -3.51 -3.16 -0.54
CA CYS A 51 -3.61 -4.48 -1.13
C CYS A 51 -3.28 -4.46 -2.63
N GLY A 52 -2.82 -5.60 -3.16
CA GLY A 52 -2.42 -5.74 -4.56
C GLY A 52 -3.56 -6.02 -5.52
N ALA A 53 -4.48 -6.87 -5.06
CA ALA A 53 -5.66 -7.28 -5.80
C ALA A 53 -6.88 -7.13 -4.90
N TYR A 54 -7.98 -6.66 -5.48
CA TYR A 54 -9.26 -6.53 -4.80
C TYR A 54 -10.39 -6.76 -5.80
N VAL A 55 -11.43 -7.47 -5.37
CA VAL A 55 -12.67 -7.61 -6.14
C VAL A 55 -13.67 -6.52 -5.76
N SER A 56 -13.72 -6.19 -4.46
CA SER A 56 -14.71 -5.25 -3.90
C SER A 56 -14.18 -4.37 -2.78
N ALA A 57 -13.11 -4.81 -2.10
CA ALA A 57 -12.51 -4.10 -0.99
C ALA A 57 -10.99 -4.30 -1.00
N CYS A 58 -10.26 -3.24 -0.69
CA CYS A 58 -8.82 -3.22 -0.58
C CYS A 58 -8.42 -2.62 0.76
N ASP A 59 -7.69 -3.38 1.57
CA ASP A 59 -7.08 -2.85 2.79
C ASP A 59 -5.99 -1.83 2.43
N TRP A 60 -5.84 -0.81 3.26
CA TRP A 60 -4.81 0.20 3.11
C TRP A 60 -4.25 0.63 4.45
N LYS A 61 -2.99 1.09 4.43
CA LYS A 61 -2.26 1.60 5.58
C LYS A 61 -1.36 2.76 5.16
N ALA A 62 -1.33 3.80 5.96
CA ALA A 62 -0.42 4.92 5.82
C ALA A 62 0.17 5.25 7.19
N SER A 63 1.46 5.51 7.24
CA SER A 63 2.19 5.65 8.51
C SER A 63 3.20 6.77 8.44
N THR A 64 3.39 7.46 9.55
CA THR A 64 4.45 8.45 9.74
C THR A 64 5.10 8.20 11.10
N LYS A 65 6.40 7.90 11.10
CA LYS A 65 7.15 7.44 12.27
C LYS A 65 8.39 8.30 12.49
N LEU A 66 8.56 8.77 13.72
CA LEU A 66 9.66 9.58 14.18
C LEU A 66 10.66 8.73 14.97
N PHE A 67 11.93 8.89 14.64
CA PHE A 67 13.06 8.22 15.28
C PHE A 67 14.12 9.23 15.68
N LYS A 68 14.95 8.86 16.66
CA LYS A 68 16.24 9.47 16.98
C LYS A 68 17.32 8.41 16.98
N GLY A 69 18.24 8.48 16.03
CA GLY A 69 19.18 7.39 15.77
C GLY A 69 18.44 6.11 15.37
N LYS A 70 18.45 5.11 16.26
CA LYS A 70 17.76 3.81 16.09
C LYS A 70 16.50 3.67 16.96
N ALA A 71 16.25 4.59 17.90
CA ALA A 71 15.15 4.51 18.84
C ALA A 71 13.94 5.33 18.37
N HIS A 72 12.74 4.95 18.80
CA HIS A 72 11.54 5.76 18.64
C HIS A 72 11.61 6.99 19.54
N GLU A 73 11.11 8.13 19.06
CA GLU A 73 11.06 9.35 19.85
C GLU A 73 9.72 10.06 19.70
N LYS A 74 9.19 10.57 20.82
CA LYS A 74 7.94 11.32 20.84
C LYS A 74 8.19 12.75 20.37
N GLY A 75 7.45 13.19 19.36
CA GLY A 75 7.35 14.59 18.99
C GLY A 75 6.28 15.31 19.81
N GLN A 76 6.23 16.64 19.72
CA GLN A 76 5.08 17.43 20.16
C GLN A 76 3.81 16.93 19.45
N TRP A 77 3.90 16.74 18.14
CA TRP A 77 2.90 16.04 17.35
C TRP A 77 3.53 15.39 16.12
N VAL A 78 2.95 14.27 15.70
CA VAL A 78 3.23 13.60 14.43
C VAL A 78 1.90 13.49 13.70
N GLN A 79 1.90 13.77 12.40
CA GLN A 79 0.70 13.75 11.59
C GLN A 79 0.92 12.92 10.34
N ASN A 80 -0.08 12.10 10.05
CA ASN A 80 -0.21 11.41 8.78
C ASN A 80 -1.47 11.91 8.04
N ARG A 81 -1.30 12.19 6.75
CA ARG A 81 -2.37 12.52 5.81
C ARG A 81 -2.31 11.54 4.66
N ALA A 82 -3.24 10.60 4.63
CA ALA A 82 -3.40 9.62 3.56
C ALA A 82 -4.40 10.15 2.53
N VAL A 83 -4.04 10.12 1.25
CA VAL A 83 -4.94 10.38 0.13
C VAL A 83 -5.15 9.07 -0.60
N LEU A 84 -6.40 8.63 -0.67
CA LEU A 84 -6.82 7.38 -1.28
C LEU A 84 -7.63 7.70 -2.52
N ALA A 85 -7.24 7.13 -3.64
CA ALA A 85 -7.87 7.39 -4.93
C ALA A 85 -8.19 6.09 -5.67
N ALA A 86 -9.32 6.09 -6.36
CA ALA A 86 -9.69 5.08 -7.34
C ALA A 86 -9.61 5.71 -8.74
N HIS A 87 -9.02 4.97 -9.69
CA HIS A 87 -8.76 5.45 -11.05
C HIS A 87 -9.53 4.63 -12.07
N GLY A 88 -10.11 5.30 -13.06
CA GLY A 88 -10.95 4.70 -14.10
C GLY A 88 -12.03 5.67 -14.57
N ILE A 89 -12.84 5.22 -15.53
CA ILE A 89 -13.92 6.02 -16.10
C ILE A 89 -15.14 5.99 -15.17
N SER A 90 -15.60 7.15 -14.73
CA SER A 90 -16.82 7.30 -13.90
C SER A 90 -16.83 6.45 -12.62
N VAL A 91 -15.68 6.37 -11.95
CA VAL A 91 -15.50 5.53 -10.76
C VAL A 91 -15.89 6.24 -9.47
N SER A 92 -16.17 5.44 -8.43
CA SER A 92 -16.36 5.95 -7.07
C SER A 92 -15.62 5.08 -6.04
N ILE A 93 -15.37 5.64 -4.87
CA ILE A 93 -14.69 4.97 -3.77
C ILE A 93 -15.40 5.26 -2.45
N LYS A 94 -15.60 4.23 -1.62
CA LYS A 94 -15.96 4.38 -0.21
C LYS A 94 -14.74 4.06 0.64
N ILE A 95 -14.48 4.85 1.67
CA ILE A 95 -13.30 4.68 2.53
C ILE A 95 -13.78 4.47 3.96
N SER A 96 -13.26 3.44 4.60
CA SER A 96 -13.24 3.31 6.05
C SER A 96 -11.84 3.64 6.58
N LYS A 97 -11.80 4.09 7.83
CA LYS A 97 -10.60 4.50 8.53
C LYS A 97 -10.66 4.05 9.99
N ASN A 98 -9.54 4.07 10.69
CA ASN A 98 -9.47 3.87 12.14
C ASN A 98 -10.17 5.01 12.91
N PRO A 99 -10.78 4.77 14.08
CA PRO A 99 -11.68 5.73 14.74
C PRO A 99 -11.08 7.12 14.98
N GLU A 100 -9.79 7.21 15.29
CA GLU A 100 -9.11 8.46 15.65
C GLU A 100 -8.87 9.40 14.46
N ALA A 101 -8.88 8.87 13.24
CA ALA A 101 -8.61 9.67 12.06
C ALA A 101 -9.87 10.41 11.57
N THR A 102 -9.70 11.54 10.90
CA THR A 102 -10.78 12.24 10.19
C THR A 102 -10.77 11.83 8.73
N LEU A 103 -11.94 11.55 8.14
CA LEU A 103 -12.10 11.27 6.71
C LEU A 103 -12.86 12.42 6.05
N LYS A 104 -12.33 12.93 4.94
CA LYS A 104 -12.99 13.88 4.05
C LYS A 104 -12.95 13.36 2.62
N MET A 105 -14.12 13.15 2.02
CA MET A 105 -14.20 12.88 0.58
C MET A 105 -13.94 14.17 -0.19
N THR A 106 -12.92 14.19 -1.07
CA THR A 106 -12.62 15.35 -1.92
C THR A 106 -13.31 15.27 -3.28
N SER A 107 -13.62 14.06 -3.73
CA SER A 107 -14.44 13.79 -4.92
C SER A 107 -15.15 12.44 -4.76
N LYS A 108 -15.90 11.99 -5.78
CA LYS A 108 -16.49 10.64 -5.80
C LYS A 108 -15.43 9.54 -5.78
N SER A 109 -14.24 9.80 -6.34
CA SER A 109 -13.16 8.84 -6.54
C SER A 109 -11.95 9.06 -5.63
N GLN A 110 -11.97 10.08 -4.76
CA GLN A 110 -10.85 10.41 -3.89
C GLN A 110 -11.32 10.86 -2.50
N GLY A 111 -10.63 10.36 -1.47
CA GLY A 111 -10.78 10.83 -0.10
C GLY A 111 -9.45 11.02 0.59
N GLU A 112 -9.47 11.89 1.60
CA GLU A 112 -8.34 12.19 2.47
C GLU A 112 -8.65 11.71 3.89
N VAL A 113 -7.76 10.89 4.45
CA VAL A 113 -7.78 10.47 5.85
C VAL A 113 -6.63 11.15 6.57
N ARG A 114 -6.92 11.86 7.65
CA ARG A 114 -5.92 12.62 8.40
C ARG A 114 -5.99 12.29 9.89
N TRP A 115 -4.84 12.02 10.48
CA TRP A 115 -4.68 11.88 11.92
C TRP A 115 -3.44 12.66 12.36
N LYS A 116 -3.63 13.52 13.37
CA LYS A 116 -2.55 14.12 14.16
C LYS A 116 -2.49 13.46 15.54
N ASN A 117 -1.39 12.80 15.86
CA ASN A 117 -1.14 12.20 17.16
C ASN A 117 -0.19 13.08 17.99
N THR A 118 -0.63 13.52 19.15
CA THR A 118 0.14 14.41 20.04
C THR A 118 0.96 13.62 21.04
N LYS A 119 2.17 14.08 21.37
CA LYS A 119 3.09 13.39 22.31
C LYS A 119 3.37 11.93 21.92
N ALA A 120 3.43 11.66 20.62
CA ALA A 120 3.62 10.33 20.05
C ALA A 120 4.80 10.31 19.09
N TRP A 121 5.35 9.11 18.87
CA TRP A 121 6.39 8.87 17.87
C TRP A 121 5.79 8.44 16.52
N ILE A 122 4.48 8.18 16.46
CA ILE A 122 3.82 7.59 15.32
C ILE A 122 2.43 8.17 15.09
N SER A 123 2.07 8.28 13.82
CA SER A 123 0.70 8.53 13.36
C SER A 123 0.39 7.54 12.25
N ASP A 124 -0.45 6.53 12.56
CA ASP A 124 -0.80 5.46 11.64
C ASP A 124 -2.27 5.52 11.30
N THR A 125 -2.59 5.62 10.02
CA THR A 125 -3.97 5.50 9.55
C THR A 125 -4.12 4.22 8.74
N TYR A 126 -5.27 3.56 8.90
CA TYR A 126 -5.55 2.32 8.21
C TYR A 126 -7.06 2.14 8.04
N GLY A 127 -7.43 1.26 7.12
CA GLY A 127 -8.83 0.88 6.91
C GLY A 127 -9.00 0.12 5.61
N GLN A 128 -10.21 0.23 5.04
CA GLN A 128 -10.56 -0.36 3.76
C GLN A 128 -11.04 0.70 2.79
N MET A 129 -10.63 0.57 1.54
CA MET A 129 -11.24 1.27 0.43
C MET A 129 -12.08 0.30 -0.38
N LYS A 130 -13.28 0.71 -0.77
CA LYS A 130 -14.23 -0.09 -1.55
C LYS A 130 -14.51 0.66 -2.85
N PRO A 131 -13.66 0.46 -3.88
CA PRO A 131 -13.86 1.05 -5.18
C PRO A 131 -15.02 0.39 -5.94
N SER A 132 -15.61 1.13 -6.88
CA SER A 132 -16.62 0.61 -7.81
C SER A 132 -16.03 -0.41 -8.79
N LYS A 133 -16.89 -1.25 -9.40
CA LYS A 133 -16.46 -2.30 -10.36
C LYS A 133 -15.68 -1.79 -11.59
N LEU A 134 -15.87 -0.53 -11.98
CA LEU A 134 -15.18 0.08 -13.12
C LEU A 134 -13.80 0.66 -12.78
N THR A 135 -13.34 0.46 -11.53
CA THR A 135 -12.02 0.90 -11.10
C THR A 135 -10.94 0.00 -11.68
N VAL A 136 -10.01 0.61 -12.39
CA VAL A 136 -8.86 -0.06 -13.02
C VAL A 136 -7.78 -0.33 -11.98
N TYR A 137 -7.47 0.67 -11.14
CA TYR A 137 -6.53 0.55 -10.04
C TYR A 137 -6.85 1.57 -8.93
N VAL A 138 -6.26 1.37 -7.75
CA VAL A 138 -6.28 2.32 -6.64
C VAL A 138 -4.87 2.81 -6.33
N SER A 139 -4.76 3.96 -5.68
CA SER A 139 -3.50 4.43 -5.13
C SER A 139 -3.68 4.96 -3.71
N THR A 140 -2.61 4.85 -2.92
CA THR A 140 -2.50 5.39 -1.56
C THR A 140 -1.28 6.29 -1.50
N LYS A 141 -1.51 7.59 -1.33
CA LYS A 141 -0.46 8.56 -1.04
C LYS A 141 -0.44 8.83 0.45
N SER A 142 0.71 8.70 1.09
CA SER A 142 0.92 9.00 2.50
C SER A 142 1.81 10.22 2.63
N CYS A 143 1.33 11.25 3.30
CA CYS A 143 2.05 12.49 3.56
C CYS A 143 2.27 12.63 5.07
N GLY A 144 3.54 12.67 5.48
CA GLY A 144 3.94 12.80 6.88
C GLY A 144 4.41 14.22 7.19
N SER A 145 4.01 14.75 8.34
CA SER A 145 4.53 16.00 8.91
C SER A 145 4.66 15.85 10.41
N ALA A 146 5.55 16.62 11.04
CA ALA A 146 5.71 16.57 12.50
C ALA A 146 6.24 17.88 13.06
N GLN A 147 5.93 18.10 14.34
CA GLN A 147 6.70 19.00 15.18
C GLN A 147 7.38 18.18 16.27
N ILE A 148 8.70 18.16 16.22
CA ILE A 148 9.54 17.33 17.08
C ILE A 148 9.79 18.09 18.38
N THR A 149 10.26 19.34 18.26
CA THR A 149 10.40 20.30 19.36
C THR A 149 9.75 21.63 18.98
N SER A 150 9.79 22.64 19.86
CA SER A 150 9.35 24.00 19.49
C SER A 150 10.13 24.58 18.30
N LYS A 151 11.38 24.14 18.10
CA LYS A 151 12.30 24.65 17.06
C LYS A 151 12.46 23.71 15.86
N ILE A 152 12.27 22.40 16.05
CA ILE A 152 12.49 21.39 15.01
C ILE A 152 11.14 20.94 14.45
N LYS A 153 10.94 21.18 13.16
CA LYS A 153 9.74 20.79 12.40
C LYS A 153 10.14 19.95 11.19
N PHE A 154 9.26 19.03 10.84
CA PHE A 154 9.32 18.27 9.60
C PHE A 154 8.16 18.72 8.71
N THR A 155 8.49 19.47 7.67
CA THR A 155 7.53 19.90 6.64
C THR A 155 6.99 18.68 5.92
N GLU A 156 5.75 18.78 5.43
CA GLU A 156 5.07 17.66 4.78
C GLU A 156 5.89 17.07 3.63
N LYS A 157 6.12 15.75 3.69
CA LYS A 157 6.73 14.96 2.62
C LYS A 157 5.88 13.72 2.38
N CYS A 158 5.79 13.29 1.12
CA CYS A 158 4.88 12.23 0.73
C CYS A 158 5.58 11.09 0.00
N VAL A 159 4.98 9.90 0.10
CA VAL A 159 5.24 8.73 -0.75
C VAL A 159 3.92 8.22 -1.31
N THR A 160 3.95 7.58 -2.48
CA THR A 160 2.76 7.04 -3.15
C THR A 160 2.96 5.57 -3.45
N ALA A 161 2.05 4.74 -2.96
CA ALA A 161 1.86 3.37 -3.38
C ALA A 161 0.76 3.35 -4.47
N GLY A 162 1.06 2.72 -5.61
CA GLY A 162 0.19 2.66 -6.79
C GLY A 162 0.77 3.43 -7.98
N ALA A 163 0.16 3.29 -9.16
CA ALA A 163 0.56 4.07 -10.33
C ALA A 163 0.33 5.57 -10.07
N ALA A 164 1.34 6.38 -10.41
CA ALA A 164 1.38 7.83 -10.21
C ALA A 164 0.78 8.58 -11.39
#